data_AF-A0A804HQT1-F1
#
_entry.id   AF-A0A804HQT1-F1
#
_cell.length_a   1.000
_cell.length_b   1.000
_cell.length_c   1.000
_cell.angle_alpha   90.00
_cell.angle_beta   90.00
_cell.angle_gamma   90.00
#
_symmetry.space_group_name_H-M   'P 1'
#
loop_
_entity.id
_entity.type
_entity.pdbx_description
1 polymer ?
#
loop_
_entity_poly.entity_id
_entity_poly.type
_entity_poly.pdbx_seq_one_letter_code
_entity_poly.pdbx_strand_id
1 'polypeptide(L)'
;MEESPRHVTHLLHPDHPLVYQYHEASFVCSVCRITGDGLRYRCDRCNFELHEHCARCPSTISFHMHPQHLLTLHARPGTARLCRVCRVHVGGMVYQCRTCGFDLHPLCSLVRPQPAGERRANRGGGWSGFLRSVALMLFMHDVFD
;
A
#
# COMPACT_ATOMS: atom_id res chain seq x y z
N MET A 1 14.35 -14.80 9.00
CA MET A 1 13.32 -14.44 8.02
C MET A 1 12.00 -14.69 8.71
N GLU A 2 11.24 -13.65 9.05
CA GLU A 2 9.89 -13.86 9.59
C GLU A 2 8.96 -14.13 8.41
N GLU A 3 8.45 -15.35 8.34
CA GLU A 3 7.43 -15.75 7.37
C GLU A 3 6.10 -15.07 7.73
N SER A 4 5.32 -14.66 6.72
CA SER A 4 4.03 -14.02 7.01
C SER A 4 3.03 -15.02 7.59
N PRO A 5 2.30 -14.66 8.66
CA PRO A 5 1.39 -15.58 9.32
C PRO A 5 0.29 -16.01 8.36
N ARG A 6 -0.05 -17.30 8.36
CA ARG A 6 -1.07 -17.86 7.46
C ARG A 6 -2.46 -17.25 7.68
N HIS A 7 -2.78 -16.86 8.91
CA HIS A 7 -4.07 -16.28 9.27
C HIS A 7 -3.88 -14.98 10.04
N VAL A 8 -4.72 -13.98 9.75
CA VAL A 8 -4.75 -12.70 10.47
C VAL A 8 -6.19 -12.24 10.67
N THR A 9 -6.48 -11.63 11.81
CA THR A 9 -7.73 -10.90 12.03
C THR A 9 -7.44 -9.41 11.87
N HIS A 10 -8.16 -8.75 10.98
CA HIS A 10 -7.94 -7.33 10.69
C HIS A 10 -8.96 -6.47 11.44
N LEU A 11 -8.55 -5.29 11.94
CA LEU A 11 -9.42 -4.42 12.75
C LEU A 11 -10.69 -3.96 12.02
N LEU A 12 -10.62 -3.81 10.69
CA LEU A 12 -11.79 -3.46 9.85
C LEU A 12 -12.62 -4.68 9.43
N HIS A 13 -12.19 -5.89 9.78
CA HIS A 13 -12.86 -7.13 9.46
C HIS A 13 -12.66 -8.16 10.58
N PRO A 14 -13.22 -7.90 11.78
CA PRO A 14 -12.95 -8.69 12.98
C PRO A 14 -13.65 -10.06 12.98
N ASP A 15 -14.75 -10.20 12.23
CA ASP A 15 -15.64 -11.37 12.32
C ASP A 15 -15.08 -12.62 11.62
N HIS A 16 -14.20 -12.46 10.64
CA HIS A 16 -13.59 -13.56 9.89
C HIS A 16 -12.07 -13.40 9.77
N PRO A 17 -11.30 -14.49 9.96
CA PRO A 17 -9.88 -14.46 9.67
C PRO A 17 -9.65 -14.33 8.17
N LEU A 18 -8.58 -13.62 7.81
CA LEU A 18 -8.06 -13.59 6.46
C LEU A 18 -6.94 -14.63 6.31
N VAL A 19 -6.90 -15.31 5.18
CA VAL A 19 -5.91 -16.33 4.82
C VAL A 19 -4.87 -15.72 3.88
N TYR A 20 -3.58 -15.94 4.17
CA TYR A 20 -2.48 -15.56 3.28
C TYR A 20 -2.33 -16.57 2.15
N GLN A 21 -2.56 -16.14 0.92
CA GLN A 21 -2.52 -17.01 -0.25
C GLN A 21 -2.18 -16.27 -1.53
N TYR A 22 -1.69 -17.01 -2.53
CA TYR A 22 -1.44 -16.50 -3.87
C TYR A 22 -2.69 -16.67 -4.74
N HIS A 23 -2.99 -15.66 -5.54
CA HIS A 23 -4.01 -15.73 -6.58
C HIS A 23 -3.54 -14.97 -7.83
N GLU A 24 -3.85 -15.49 -9.02
CA GLU A 24 -3.38 -14.91 -10.27
C GLU A 24 -4.11 -13.61 -10.63
N ALA A 25 -5.43 -13.57 -10.44
CA ALA A 25 -6.22 -12.36 -10.69
C ALA A 25 -5.80 -11.21 -9.77
N SER A 26 -5.76 -9.98 -10.30
CA SER A 26 -5.55 -8.77 -9.49
C SER A 26 -6.70 -8.54 -8.50
N PHE A 27 -6.48 -7.70 -7.51
CA PHE A 27 -7.49 -7.33 -6.52
C PHE A 27 -7.36 -5.87 -6.12
N VAL A 28 -8.44 -5.31 -5.58
CA VAL A 28 -8.42 -3.99 -4.96
C VAL A 28 -8.34 -4.16 -3.45
N CYS A 29 -7.27 -3.65 -2.83
CA CYS A 29 -7.11 -3.75 -1.39
C CYS A 29 -8.21 -2.98 -0.65
N SER A 30 -8.93 -3.64 0.25
CA SER A 30 -10.06 -3.03 0.99
C SER A 30 -9.62 -1.90 1.94
N VAL A 31 -8.33 -1.90 2.36
CA VAL A 31 -7.74 -0.87 3.24
C VAL A 31 -7.24 0.32 2.43
N CYS A 32 -6.29 0.16 1.51
CA CYS A 32 -5.66 1.30 0.83
C CYS A 32 -6.31 1.69 -0.49
N ARG A 33 -7.21 0.86 -1.03
CA ARG A 33 -7.88 1.02 -2.34
C ARG A 33 -6.93 1.09 -3.54
N ILE A 34 -5.72 0.58 -3.38
CA ILE A 34 -4.77 0.39 -4.47
C ILE A 34 -4.87 -1.06 -4.96
N THR A 35 -4.73 -1.26 -6.27
CA THR A 35 -4.69 -2.58 -6.89
C THR A 35 -3.43 -3.33 -6.51
N GLY A 36 -3.56 -4.61 -6.20
CA GLY A 36 -2.46 -5.54 -5.98
C GLY A 36 -2.58 -6.80 -6.84
N ASP A 37 -1.52 -7.58 -6.85
CA ASP A 37 -1.38 -8.83 -7.61
C ASP A 37 -0.69 -9.93 -6.78
N GLY A 38 -0.97 -11.19 -7.10
CA GLY A 38 -0.31 -12.34 -6.46
C GLY A 38 -0.69 -12.57 -5.00
N LEU A 39 0.31 -12.55 -4.11
CA LEU A 39 0.18 -12.86 -2.68
C LEU A 39 -0.62 -11.77 -1.94
N ARG A 40 -1.61 -12.21 -1.16
CA ARG A 40 -2.52 -11.34 -0.42
C ARG A 40 -3.12 -12.05 0.78
N TYR A 41 -3.71 -11.27 1.66
CA TYR A 41 -4.66 -11.79 2.65
C TYR A 41 -6.07 -11.68 2.09
N ARG A 42 -6.85 -12.76 2.16
CA ARG A 42 -8.23 -12.79 1.66
C ARG A 42 -9.16 -13.45 2.67
N CYS A 43 -10.36 -12.91 2.80
CA CYS A 43 -11.47 -13.62 3.43
C CYS A 43 -12.15 -14.53 2.40
N ASP A 44 -12.41 -15.79 2.72
CA ASP A 44 -13.11 -16.71 1.82
C ASP A 44 -14.63 -16.49 1.79
N ARG A 45 -15.16 -15.76 2.78
CA ARG A 45 -16.60 -15.52 2.96
C ARG A 45 -17.05 -14.14 2.47
N CYS A 46 -16.12 -13.20 2.37
CA CYS A 46 -16.41 -11.80 2.07
C CYS A 46 -15.50 -11.32 0.94
N ASN A 47 -15.95 -10.31 0.19
CA ASN A 47 -15.10 -9.63 -0.80
C ASN A 47 -14.13 -8.67 -0.10
N PHE A 48 -13.23 -9.24 0.70
CA PHE A 48 -12.28 -8.52 1.54
C PHE A 48 -10.87 -9.07 1.31
N GLU A 49 -10.07 -8.30 0.59
CA GLU A 49 -8.71 -8.67 0.18
C GLU A 49 -7.75 -7.54 0.55
N LEU A 50 -6.59 -7.89 1.09
CA LEU A 50 -5.59 -6.94 1.58
C LEU A 50 -4.20 -7.30 1.05
N HIS A 51 -3.42 -6.27 0.73
CA HIS A 51 -1.97 -6.43 0.64
C HIS A 51 -1.42 -6.96 1.96
N GLU A 52 -0.34 -7.72 1.91
CA GLU A 52 0.37 -8.22 3.10
C GLU A 52 0.65 -7.12 4.13
N HIS A 53 1.18 -5.98 3.66
CA HIS A 53 1.44 -4.82 4.50
C HIS A 53 0.17 -4.18 5.06
N CYS A 54 -0.91 -4.14 4.28
CA CYS A 54 -2.19 -3.56 4.72
C CYS A 54 -2.90 -4.42 5.77
N ALA A 55 -2.66 -5.73 5.78
CA ALA A 55 -3.22 -6.62 6.79
C ALA A 55 -2.56 -6.46 8.17
N ARG A 56 -1.34 -5.89 8.19
CA ARG A 56 -0.51 -5.75 9.39
C ARG A 56 -0.08 -4.31 9.67
N CYS A 57 -0.66 -3.33 8.97
CA CYS A 57 -0.22 -1.95 9.11
C CYS A 57 -0.57 -1.42 10.51
N PRO A 58 0.40 -0.82 11.23
CA PRO A 58 0.14 -0.29 12.56
C PRO A 58 -0.81 0.92 12.50
N SER A 59 -1.44 1.24 13.63
CA SER A 59 -2.31 2.42 13.74
C SER A 59 -1.53 3.73 13.65
N THR A 60 -0.25 3.72 14.02
CA THR A 60 0.64 4.89 13.98
C THR A 60 2.02 4.52 13.48
N ILE A 61 2.63 5.41 12.69
CA ILE A 61 4.00 5.24 12.19
C ILE A 61 4.82 6.52 12.35
N SER A 62 6.13 6.35 12.50
CA SER A 62 7.12 7.39 12.17
C SER A 62 7.55 7.20 10.72
N PHE A 63 7.54 8.27 9.91
CA PHE A 63 7.90 8.20 8.50
C PHE A 63 9.14 9.05 8.23
N HIS A 64 10.15 8.47 7.60
CA HIS A 64 11.45 9.10 7.41
C HIS A 64 11.43 10.40 6.58
N MET A 65 10.49 10.59 5.64
CA MET A 65 10.34 11.86 4.90
C MET A 65 9.47 12.89 5.64
N HIS A 66 8.89 12.51 6.77
CA HIS A 66 8.13 13.39 7.66
C HIS A 66 8.41 13.03 9.14
N PRO A 67 9.67 13.13 9.61
CA PRO A 67 10.07 12.62 10.91
C PRO A 67 9.60 13.50 12.08
N GLN A 68 9.11 14.71 11.81
CA GLN A 68 8.73 15.67 12.84
C GLN A 68 7.50 15.23 13.64
N HIS A 69 6.60 14.45 13.03
CA HIS A 69 5.35 14.01 13.63
C HIS A 69 5.04 12.57 13.26
N LEU A 70 4.34 11.88 14.17
CA LEU A 70 3.75 10.59 13.84
C LEU A 70 2.57 10.78 12.88
N LEU A 71 2.39 9.79 12.01
CA LEU A 71 1.22 9.69 11.14
C LEU A 71 0.29 8.63 11.72
N THR A 72 -1.01 8.95 11.79
CA THR A 72 -2.02 8.04 12.31
C THR A 72 -2.91 7.55 11.17
N LEU A 73 -3.18 6.25 11.13
CA LEU A 73 -4.03 5.61 10.15
C LEU A 73 -5.49 5.90 10.48
N HIS A 74 -6.23 6.46 9.52
CA HIS A 74 -7.66 6.72 9.67
C HIS A 74 -8.40 6.48 8.36
N ALA A 75 -9.67 6.09 8.47
CA ALA A 75 -10.61 6.21 7.36
C ALA A 75 -10.87 7.70 7.12
N ARG A 76 -10.77 8.14 5.87
CA ARG A 76 -11.11 9.52 5.51
C ARG A 76 -11.98 9.54 4.26
N PRO A 77 -13.31 9.44 4.39
CA PRO A 77 -14.22 9.58 3.27
C PRO A 77 -14.27 11.04 2.79
N GLY A 78 -14.44 11.24 1.47
CA GLY A 78 -15.04 12.46 0.92
C GLY A 78 -14.13 13.67 0.66
N THR A 79 -12.81 13.58 0.87
CA THR A 79 -11.90 14.67 0.44
C THR A 79 -10.88 14.15 -0.57
N ALA A 80 -10.89 14.71 -1.79
CA ALA A 80 -9.87 14.46 -2.79
C ALA A 80 -8.51 14.97 -2.29
N ARG A 81 -7.75 14.07 -1.66
CA ARG A 81 -6.41 14.34 -1.16
C ARG A 81 -5.41 13.47 -1.87
N LEU A 82 -4.22 14.01 -2.07
CA LEU A 82 -3.13 13.34 -2.74
C LEU A 82 -2.11 12.86 -1.72
N CYS A 83 -1.62 11.65 -1.91
CA CYS A 83 -0.47 11.15 -1.17
C CYS A 83 0.75 12.03 -1.46
N ARG A 84 1.47 12.43 -0.41
CA ARG A 84 2.64 13.31 -0.52
C ARG A 84 3.82 12.67 -1.26
N VAL A 85 3.88 11.33 -1.29
CA VAL A 85 4.97 10.57 -1.91
C VAL A 85 4.68 10.30 -3.39
N CYS A 86 3.58 9.64 -3.71
CA CYS A 86 3.28 9.24 -5.10
C CYS A 86 2.39 10.24 -5.86
N ARG A 87 1.83 11.26 -5.20
CA ARG A 87 0.93 12.27 -5.78
C ARG A 87 -0.39 11.72 -6.36
N VAL A 88 -0.76 10.48 -6.01
CA VAL A 88 -2.05 9.86 -6.39
C VAL A 88 -3.08 10.01 -5.27
N HIS A 89 -4.37 9.99 -5.62
CA HIS A 89 -5.51 10.07 -4.71
C HIS A 89 -5.49 8.98 -3.62
N VAL A 90 -5.81 9.35 -2.38
CA VAL A 90 -6.03 8.42 -1.26
C VAL A 90 -7.51 8.03 -1.20
N GLY A 91 -7.85 6.80 -1.59
CA GLY A 91 -9.24 6.34 -1.68
C GLY A 91 -9.77 5.56 -0.47
N GLY A 92 -8.89 5.18 0.47
CA GLY A 92 -9.22 4.32 1.61
C GLY A 92 -8.70 4.85 2.94
N MET A 93 -8.11 3.95 3.73
CA MET A 93 -7.34 4.30 4.91
C MET A 93 -6.09 5.06 4.50
N VAL A 94 -5.80 6.14 5.22
CA VAL A 94 -4.66 7.03 4.97
C VAL A 94 -3.91 7.25 6.26
N TYR A 95 -2.57 7.25 6.18
CA TYR A 95 -1.73 7.76 7.26
C TYR A 95 -1.71 9.28 7.16
N GLN A 96 -2.20 9.94 8.20
CA GLN A 96 -2.31 11.39 8.24
C GLN A 96 -1.56 11.99 9.43
N CYS A 97 -0.75 13.01 9.17
CA CYS A 97 -0.39 14.00 10.18
C CYS A 97 -1.39 15.16 10.12
N ARG A 98 -2.20 15.32 11.18
CA ARG A 98 -3.20 16.40 11.24
C ARG A 98 -2.55 17.78 11.35
N THR A 99 -1.44 17.88 12.07
CA THR A 99 -0.70 19.13 12.28
C THR A 99 -0.18 19.72 10.96
N CYS A 100 0.36 18.87 10.08
CA CYS A 100 0.98 19.33 8.83
C CYS A 100 0.11 19.13 7.59
N GLY A 101 -1.03 18.44 7.69
CA GLY A 101 -1.80 18.00 6.52
C GLY A 101 -0.96 17.10 5.59
N PHE A 102 -0.15 16.22 6.19
CA PHE A 102 0.66 15.25 5.46
C PHE A 102 -0.13 13.96 5.33
N ASP A 103 -0.51 13.60 4.09
CA ASP A 103 -1.30 12.41 3.79
C ASP A 103 -0.44 11.39 3.03
N LEU A 104 -0.51 10.12 3.43
CA LEU A 104 0.35 9.04 2.93
C LEU A 104 -0.47 7.76 2.76
N HIS A 105 -0.37 7.10 1.59
CA HIS A 105 -0.95 5.76 1.44
C HIS A 105 -0.23 4.76 2.35
N PRO A 106 -0.95 3.75 2.88
CA PRO A 106 -0.32 2.67 3.65
C PRO A 106 0.86 1.99 2.91
N LEU A 107 0.76 1.76 1.60
CA LEU A 107 1.87 1.20 0.81
C LEU A 107 3.03 2.16 0.63
N CYS A 108 2.78 3.47 0.55
CA CYS A 108 3.84 4.47 0.41
C CYS A 108 4.69 4.61 1.69
N SER A 109 4.25 4.06 2.83
CA SER A 109 5.07 3.99 4.04
C SER A 109 6.26 3.04 3.91
N LEU A 110 6.25 2.15 2.91
CA LEU A 110 7.32 1.21 2.62
C LEU A 110 8.40 1.78 1.69
N VAL A 111 8.12 2.93 1.06
CA VAL A 111 9.10 3.60 0.20
C VAL A 111 10.32 3.93 1.05
N ARG A 112 11.49 3.50 0.61
CA ARG A 112 12.77 3.83 1.26
C ARG A 112 13.38 5.07 0.60
N PRO A 113 14.18 5.86 1.33
CA PRO A 113 14.91 6.95 0.71
C PRO A 113 15.86 6.36 -0.33
N GLN A 114 15.77 6.81 -1.58
CA GLN A 114 16.78 6.50 -2.57
C GLN A 114 18.06 7.27 -2.19
N PRO A 115 19.24 6.63 -2.13
CA PRO A 115 20.47 7.35 -1.92
C PRO A 115 20.65 8.36 -3.06
N ALA A 116 20.98 9.61 -2.71
CA ALA A 116 21.23 10.66 -3.67
C ALA A 116 22.46 10.31 -4.53
N GLY A 117 22.23 9.74 -5.71
CA GLY A 117 23.32 9.32 -6.62
C GLY A 117 22.86 8.57 -7.85
N GLU A 118 21.75 7.82 -7.78
CA GLU A 118 21.30 7.00 -8.91
C GLU A 118 20.34 7.78 -9.82
N ARG A 119 20.87 8.69 -10.64
CA ARG A 119 20.14 9.11 -11.85
C ARG A 119 20.07 7.88 -12.76
N ARG A 120 18.95 7.16 -12.74
CA ARG A 120 18.68 6.09 -13.73
C ARG A 120 18.69 6.72 -15.12
N ALA A 121 19.82 6.57 -15.82
CA ALA A 121 19.87 6.73 -17.25
C ALA A 121 18.92 5.68 -17.86
N ASN A 122 17.92 6.17 -18.57
CA ASN A 122 17.05 5.35 -19.40
C ASN A 122 17.90 4.63 -20.47
N ARG A 123 18.07 3.30 -20.35
CA ARG A 123 18.49 2.45 -21.47
C ARG A 123 17.64 1.18 -21.44
N GLY A 124 16.99 0.92 -22.58
CA GLY A 124 16.13 -0.23 -22.80
C GLY A 124 16.81 -1.58 -22.55
N GLY A 125 15.98 -2.54 -22.16
CA GLY A 125 16.36 -3.94 -21.93
C GLY A 125 15.32 -4.59 -21.02
N GLY A 126 14.77 -5.73 -21.41
CA GLY A 126 13.76 -6.48 -20.67
C GLY A 126 14.30 -7.08 -19.37
N TRP A 127 13.48 -7.11 -18.31
CA TRP A 127 13.88 -7.63 -17.00
C TRP A 127 12.97 -8.81 -16.65
N SER A 128 13.46 -10.01 -17.00
CA SER A 128 13.06 -11.26 -16.38
C SER A 128 13.72 -11.39 -15.01
N GLY A 129 12.92 -11.55 -13.96
CA GLY A 129 13.36 -12.18 -12.71
C GLY A 129 13.89 -11.25 -11.62
N PHE A 130 13.23 -11.34 -10.46
CA PHE A 130 13.58 -10.87 -9.13
C PHE A 130 13.31 -9.39 -8.78
N LEU A 131 12.50 -9.25 -7.71
CA LEU A 131 11.96 -8.04 -7.08
C LEU A 131 10.79 -7.38 -7.83
N ARG A 132 9.61 -8.02 -7.78
CA ARG A 132 8.32 -7.40 -8.13
C ARG A 132 8.07 -6.24 -7.17
N SER A 133 8.58 -5.08 -7.60
CA SER A 133 8.56 -3.82 -6.88
C SER A 133 7.13 -3.30 -6.79
N VAL A 134 6.72 -2.93 -5.57
CA VAL A 134 5.49 -2.20 -5.21
C VAL A 134 5.36 -0.83 -5.93
N ALA A 135 6.28 -0.51 -6.84
CA ALA A 135 6.37 0.73 -7.59
C ALA A 135 6.07 0.62 -9.10
N LEU A 136 5.96 -0.59 -9.69
CA LEU A 136 5.85 -0.69 -11.16
C LEU A 136 4.43 -0.75 -11.73
N MET A 137 3.37 -0.84 -10.90
CA MET A 137 1.98 -0.87 -11.40
C MET A 137 1.23 0.46 -11.26
N LEU A 138 1.90 1.57 -10.93
CA LEU A 138 1.28 2.90 -10.95
C LEU A 138 1.33 3.59 -12.33
N PHE A 139 1.78 2.91 -13.39
CA PHE A 139 1.94 3.48 -14.75
C PHE A 139 0.88 3.06 -15.79
N MET A 140 -0.18 2.33 -15.42
CA MET A 140 -1.25 1.98 -16.37
C MET A 140 -2.64 2.32 -15.83
N HIS A 141 -2.91 3.61 -15.58
CA HIS A 141 -4.29 4.11 -15.48
C HIS A 141 -4.43 5.51 -16.11
N ASP A 142 -3.82 5.68 -17.29
CA ASP A 142 -4.11 6.77 -18.24
C ASP A 142 -4.38 6.18 -19.64
N VAL A 143 -5.34 5.24 -19.75
CA VAL A 143 -6.09 5.00 -21.00
C VAL A 143 -7.43 4.36 -20.59
N PHE A 144 -8.48 5.16 -20.54
CA PHE A 144 -9.84 4.87 -21.03
C PHE A 144 -10.64 6.16 -20.80
N ASP A 145 -10.54 7.03 -21.81
CA ASP A 145 -11.68 7.84 -22.26
C ASP A 145 -12.77 6.89 -22.77
#